data_AF-A0A4Q5H751-F1
#
_entry.id   AF-A0A4Q5H751-F1
#
_cell.length_a   1.000
_cell.length_b   1.000
_cell.length_c   1.000
_cell.angle_alpha   90.00
_cell.angle_beta   90.00
_cell.angle_gamma   90.00
#
_symmetry.space_group_name_H-M   'P 1'
#
loop_
_entity.id
_entity.type
_entity.pdbx_description
1 polymer ?
#
loop_
_entity_poly.entity_id
_entity_poly.type
_entity_poly.pdbx_seq_one_letter_code
_entity_poly.pdbx_strand_id
1 'polypeptide(L)'
;MAIPYIVRRKADVSSGERKELWYAVGKKLQKKGGKTERDVAHQVAQRTGFHRGVVEAVLTATGEIIEEALSDGHSVTLRGIGSFQTAVTSKGFEHPEDVLPHSVNLSRVYFKADRMLTLAVKRAGCHRIPFKYYFPKELLTKKMEQADKEAEKEENGFNE
;
A
#
# COMPACT_ATOMS: atom_id res chain seq x y z
N MET A 1 -11.44 10.48 7.37
CA MET A 1 -11.30 9.15 6.72
C MET A 1 -10.16 8.43 7.43
N ALA A 2 -10.30 7.14 7.76
CA ALA A 2 -9.27 6.34 8.43
C ALA A 2 -9.04 5.00 7.73
N ILE A 3 -7.84 4.43 7.88
CA ILE A 3 -7.46 3.16 7.25
C ILE A 3 -8.02 1.98 8.07
N PRO A 4 -8.89 1.13 7.49
CA PRO A 4 -9.47 0.01 8.22
C PRO A 4 -8.47 -1.10 8.48
N TYR A 5 -8.52 -1.67 9.68
CA TYR A 5 -7.81 -2.90 10.02
C TYR A 5 -8.70 -3.89 10.79
N ILE A 6 -8.30 -5.16 10.73
CA ILE A 6 -8.86 -6.25 11.53
C ILE A 6 -7.76 -6.83 12.41
N VAL A 7 -8.14 -7.63 13.41
CA VAL A 7 -7.20 -8.32 14.29
C VAL A 7 -7.12 -9.80 13.90
N ARG A 8 -5.91 -10.33 13.72
CA ARG A 8 -5.68 -11.73 13.36
C ARG A 8 -4.57 -12.32 14.20
N ARG A 9 -4.70 -13.60 14.54
CA ARG A 9 -3.64 -14.37 15.20
C ARG A 9 -2.57 -14.72 14.16
N LYS A 10 -1.30 -14.46 14.47
CA LYS A 10 -0.15 -14.79 13.62
C LYS A 10 0.95 -15.41 14.47
N ALA A 11 1.77 -16.24 13.83
CA ALA A 11 3.01 -16.69 14.41
C ALA A 11 3.99 -15.52 14.53
N ASP A 12 4.53 -15.35 15.72
CA ASP A 12 5.64 -14.46 16.01
C ASP A 12 6.89 -15.29 16.28
N VAL A 13 8.00 -14.87 15.69
CA VAL A 13 9.33 -15.49 15.82
C VAL A 13 10.41 -14.46 16.16
N SER A 14 10.01 -13.22 16.45
CA SER A 14 10.93 -12.12 16.74
C SER A 14 11.82 -12.36 17.97
N SER A 15 11.35 -13.16 18.93
CA SER A 15 12.08 -13.54 20.15
C SER A 15 12.83 -14.87 20.05
N GLY A 16 12.93 -15.49 18.87
CA GLY A 16 13.54 -16.81 18.67
C GLY A 16 12.63 -18.01 19.02
N GLU A 17 11.67 -17.82 19.92
CA GLU A 17 10.60 -18.78 20.21
C GLU A 17 9.33 -18.51 19.38
N ARG A 18 8.71 -19.56 18.84
CA ARG A 18 7.45 -19.43 18.10
C ARG A 18 6.27 -19.27 19.06
N LYS A 19 5.61 -18.10 19.03
CA LYS A 19 4.39 -17.81 19.80
C LYS A 19 3.25 -17.36 18.88
N GLU A 20 2.01 -17.55 19.30
CA GLU A 20 0.85 -17.00 18.58
C GLU A 20 0.39 -15.71 19.24
N LEU A 21 0.53 -14.58 18.54
CA LEU A 21 0.12 -13.25 19.00
C LEU A 21 -0.96 -12.64 18.09
N TRP A 22 -1.68 -11.65 18.61
CA TRP A 22 -2.69 -10.91 17.87
C TRP A 22 -2.09 -9.67 17.21
N TYR A 23 -2.29 -9.53 15.91
CA TYR A 23 -1.77 -8.42 15.11
C TYR A 23 -2.89 -7.66 14.40
N ALA A 24 -2.71 -6.35 14.27
CA ALA A 24 -3.46 -5.54 13.32
C ALA A 24 -3.07 -5.93 11.89
N VAL A 25 -4.07 -6.13 11.04
CA VAL A 25 -3.91 -6.45 9.62
C VAL A 25 -4.80 -5.52 8.82
N GLY A 26 -4.20 -4.74 7.93
CA GLY A 26 -4.94 -3.83 7.06
C GLY A 26 -6.01 -4.59 6.27
N LYS A 27 -7.24 -4.06 6.29
CA LYS A 27 -8.36 -4.61 5.52
C LYS A 27 -8.61 -3.68 4.34
N LYS A 28 -8.57 -4.21 3.12
CA LYS A 28 -9.01 -3.44 1.94
C LYS A 28 -10.53 -3.38 1.94
N LEU A 29 -11.09 -2.20 1.65
CA LEU A 29 -12.55 -1.99 1.55
C LEU A 29 -13.16 -2.67 0.30
N GLN A 30 -12.36 -2.85 -0.76
CA GLN A 30 -12.80 -3.51 -1.99
C GLN A 30 -12.95 -5.03 -1.82
N LYS A 31 -13.94 -5.61 -2.51
CA LYS A 31 -14.17 -7.06 -2.50
C LYS A 31 -13.09 -7.82 -3.30
N LYS A 32 -12.73 -7.34 -4.50
CA LYS A 32 -11.66 -7.86 -5.38
C LYS A 32 -11.17 -6.74 -6.31
N GLY A 33 -9.93 -6.85 -6.81
CA GLY A 33 -9.48 -6.13 -8.02
C GLY A 33 -8.92 -4.72 -7.88
N GLY A 34 -9.04 -4.04 -6.73
CA GLY A 34 -8.49 -2.67 -6.65
C GLY A 34 -9.48 -1.60 -7.10
N LYS A 35 -9.05 -0.34 -6.99
CA LYS A 35 -9.49 0.70 -7.92
C LYS A 35 -8.72 0.52 -9.21
N THR A 36 -9.42 0.51 -10.33
CA THR A 36 -8.88 0.31 -11.67
C THR A 36 -8.39 1.62 -12.27
N GLU A 37 -7.61 1.55 -13.36
CA GLU A 37 -7.23 2.73 -14.14
C GLU A 37 -8.48 3.52 -14.58
N ARG A 38 -9.54 2.82 -15.01
CA ARG A 38 -10.82 3.41 -15.39
C ARG A 38 -11.48 4.18 -14.24
N ASP A 39 -11.41 3.67 -13.01
CA ASP A 39 -11.93 4.38 -11.83
C ASP A 39 -11.16 5.68 -11.57
N VAL A 40 -9.83 5.61 -11.67
CA VAL A 40 -8.95 6.77 -11.49
C VAL A 40 -9.19 7.80 -12.58
N ALA A 41 -9.24 7.37 -13.85
CA ALA A 41 -9.47 8.23 -15.00
C ALA A 41 -10.83 8.93 -14.91
N HIS A 42 -11.88 8.23 -14.44
CA HIS A 42 -13.18 8.84 -14.21
C HIS A 42 -13.11 9.96 -13.14
N GLN A 43 -12.42 9.73 -12.02
CA GLN A 43 -12.25 10.74 -10.98
C GLN A 43 -11.41 11.94 -11.42
N VAL A 44 -10.37 11.70 -12.21
CA VAL A 44 -9.54 12.78 -12.78
C VAL A 44 -10.35 13.59 -13.78
N ALA A 45 -11.07 12.93 -14.71
CA ALA A 45 -11.95 13.58 -15.67
C ALA A 45 -13.00 14.49 -15.00
N GLN A 46 -13.61 14.03 -13.91
CA GLN A 46 -14.55 14.85 -13.11
C GLN A 46 -13.89 16.10 -12.51
N ARG A 47 -12.61 16.02 -12.12
CA ARG A 47 -11.89 17.14 -11.50
C ARG A 47 -11.30 18.13 -12.49
N THR A 48 -10.96 17.67 -13.70
CA THR A 48 -10.26 18.48 -14.71
C THR A 48 -11.17 18.95 -15.84
N GLY A 49 -12.33 18.30 -16.04
CA GLY A 49 -13.21 18.53 -17.18
C GLY A 49 -12.75 17.84 -18.47
N PHE A 50 -11.63 17.12 -18.46
CA PHE A 50 -11.18 16.36 -19.63
C PHE A 50 -12.07 15.16 -19.91
N HIS A 51 -12.21 14.80 -21.19
CA HIS A 51 -12.90 13.57 -21.57
C HIS A 51 -12.17 12.36 -20.98
N ARG A 52 -12.91 11.43 -20.36
CA ARG A 52 -12.34 10.24 -19.70
C ARG A 52 -11.39 9.45 -20.61
N GLY A 53 -11.73 9.29 -21.88
CA GLY A 53 -10.87 8.57 -22.83
C GLY A 53 -9.50 9.23 -23.06
N VAL A 54 -9.42 10.57 -22.98
CA VAL A 54 -8.13 11.28 -23.04
C VAL A 54 -7.31 11.01 -21.78
N VAL A 55 -7.95 11.01 -20.62
CA VAL A 55 -7.28 10.70 -19.35
C VAL A 55 -6.77 9.27 -19.32
N GLU A 56 -7.57 8.30 -19.78
CA GLU A 56 -7.14 6.89 -19.92
C GLU A 56 -5.91 6.78 -20.83
N ALA A 57 -5.93 7.42 -22.01
CA ALA A 57 -4.78 7.43 -22.92
C ALA A 57 -3.51 8.03 -22.29
N VAL A 58 -3.63 9.13 -21.54
CA VAL A 58 -2.50 9.75 -20.84
C VAL A 58 -1.94 8.84 -19.75
N LEU A 59 -2.80 8.16 -18.97
CA LEU A 59 -2.36 7.23 -17.94
C LEU A 59 -1.62 6.02 -18.53
N THR A 60 -2.15 5.45 -19.62
CA THR A 60 -1.49 4.37 -20.37
C THR A 60 -0.12 4.82 -20.88
N ALA A 61 -0.05 5.93 -21.62
CA ALA A 61 1.21 6.44 -22.17
C ALA A 61 2.24 6.80 -21.09
N THR A 62 1.79 7.29 -19.92
CA THR A 62 2.68 7.54 -18.78
C THR A 62 3.36 6.25 -18.30
N GLY A 63 2.65 5.12 -18.30
CA GLY A 63 3.20 3.81 -17.95
C GLY A 63 4.30 3.37 -18.94
N GLU A 64 4.05 3.52 -20.24
CA GLU A 64 5.01 3.21 -21.30
C GLU A 64 6.28 4.07 -21.19
N ILE A 65 6.13 5.38 -20.93
CA ILE A 65 7.26 6.30 -20.73
C ILE A 65 8.07 5.92 -19.48
N ILE A 66 7.41 5.46 -18.41
CA ILE A 66 8.11 4.98 -17.20
C ILE A 66 8.93 3.73 -17.55
N GLU A 67 8.36 2.78 -18.29
CA GLU A 67 9.05 1.56 -18.70
C GLU A 67 10.32 1.88 -19.52
N GLU A 68 10.20 2.73 -20.54
CA GLU A 68 11.31 3.17 -21.39
C GLU A 68 12.41 3.83 -20.54
N ALA A 69 12.06 4.82 -19.72
CA ALA A 69 13.01 5.55 -18.90
C ALA A 69 13.75 4.63 -17.89
N LEU A 70 13.04 3.69 -17.25
CA LEU A 70 13.66 2.75 -16.33
C LEU A 70 14.61 1.77 -17.03
N SER A 71 14.28 1.38 -18.27
CA SER A 71 15.11 0.49 -19.10
C SER A 71 16.41 1.18 -19.51
N ASP A 72 16.37 2.50 -19.70
CA ASP A 72 17.55 3.35 -19.95
C ASP A 72 18.37 3.68 -18.69
N GLY A 73 17.99 3.13 -17.53
CA GLY A 73 18.68 3.38 -16.26
C GLY A 73 18.33 4.71 -15.58
N HIS A 74 17.30 5.43 -16.07
CA HIS A 74 16.80 6.63 -15.41
C HIS A 74 15.82 6.29 -14.29
N SER A 75 15.58 7.26 -13.41
CA SER A 75 14.46 7.22 -12.48
C SER A 75 13.40 8.23 -12.91
N VAL A 76 12.12 7.90 -12.71
CA VAL A 76 11.01 8.80 -13.06
C VAL A 76 10.33 9.28 -11.78
N THR A 77 10.27 10.59 -11.60
CA THR A 77 9.59 11.21 -10.44
C THR A 77 8.38 12.00 -10.91
N LEU A 78 7.19 11.60 -10.44
CA LEU A 78 5.94 12.30 -10.66
C LEU A 78 5.56 13.08 -9.40
N ARG A 79 5.47 14.41 -9.53
CA ARG A 79 5.20 15.32 -8.41
C ARG A 79 3.91 14.94 -7.69
N GLY A 80 3.98 14.80 -6.35
CA GLY A 80 2.83 14.46 -5.51
C GLY A 80 2.42 12.98 -5.56
N ILE A 81 3.09 12.16 -6.37
CA ILE A 81 2.89 10.71 -6.45
C ILE A 81 4.09 10.01 -5.83
N GLY A 82 5.27 10.15 -6.45
CA GLY A 82 6.51 9.51 -5.99
C GLY A 82 7.49 9.24 -7.11
N SER A 83 8.47 8.38 -6.84
CA SER A 83 9.53 8.02 -7.78
C SER A 83 9.54 6.52 -8.08
N PHE A 84 9.64 6.18 -9.37
CA PHE A 84 9.91 4.84 -9.86
C PHE A 84 11.42 4.67 -10.05
N GLN A 85 11.96 3.55 -9.57
CA GLN A 85 13.38 3.25 -9.60
C GLN A 85 13.62 1.76 -9.85
N THR A 86 14.80 1.42 -10.36
CA THR A 86 15.28 0.05 -10.51
C THR A 86 16.31 -0.27 -9.43
N ALA A 87 16.39 -1.53 -9.05
CA ALA A 87 17.47 -2.07 -8.22
C ALA A 87 18.10 -3.25 -8.94
N VAL A 88 19.42 -3.31 -9.01
CA VAL A 88 20.18 -4.44 -9.57
C VAL A 88 20.72 -5.34 -8.46
N THR A 89 21.02 -6.58 -8.79
CA THR A 89 21.59 -7.57 -7.89
C THR A 89 22.60 -8.46 -8.61
N SER A 90 23.56 -8.97 -7.87
CA SER A 90 24.52 -9.99 -8.31
C SER A 90 24.83 -10.92 -7.13
N LYS A 91 25.52 -12.04 -7.38
CA LYS A 91 26.20 -12.75 -6.30
C LYS A 91 27.37 -11.91 -5.75
N GLY A 92 27.88 -12.28 -4.58
CA GLY A 92 29.12 -11.71 -4.04
C GLY A 92 30.35 -12.24 -4.78
N PHE A 93 31.36 -11.39 -4.93
CA PHE A 93 32.66 -11.71 -5.53
C PHE A 93 33.78 -11.15 -4.64
N GLU A 94 34.95 -11.77 -4.67
CA GLU A 94 36.12 -11.34 -3.89
C GLU A 94 36.79 -10.10 -4.51
N HIS A 95 36.80 -10.00 -5.85
CA HIS A 95 37.42 -8.91 -6.59
C HIS A 95 36.39 -8.16 -7.47
N PRO A 96 36.50 -6.83 -7.64
CA PRO A 96 35.54 -6.04 -8.39
C PRO A 96 35.51 -6.36 -9.89
N GLU A 97 36.62 -6.75 -10.49
CA GLU A 97 36.74 -7.15 -11.90
C GLU A 97 35.96 -8.42 -12.25
N ASP A 98 35.64 -9.26 -11.26
CA ASP A 98 34.85 -10.47 -11.46
C ASP A 98 33.35 -10.17 -11.62
N VAL A 99 32.92 -8.94 -11.36
CA VAL A 99 31.54 -8.49 -11.53
C VAL A 99 31.27 -8.20 -13.02
N LEU A 100 31.06 -9.27 -13.77
CA LEU A 100 30.79 -9.19 -15.20
C LEU A 100 29.31 -8.86 -15.47
N PRO A 101 28.97 -8.18 -16.59
CA PRO A 101 27.60 -7.78 -16.89
C PRO A 101 26.57 -8.93 -16.85
N HIS A 102 26.96 -10.13 -17.31
CA HIS A 102 26.08 -11.32 -17.29
C HIS A 102 25.80 -11.85 -15.86
N SER A 103 26.54 -11.38 -14.86
CA SER A 103 26.35 -11.74 -13.44
C SER A 103 25.41 -10.78 -12.71
N VAL A 104 25.05 -9.68 -13.36
CA VAL A 104 24.16 -8.64 -12.82
C VAL A 104 22.78 -8.80 -13.43
N ASN A 105 21.76 -8.79 -12.57
CA ASN A 105 20.37 -8.88 -12.97
C ASN A 105 19.57 -7.72 -12.38
N LEU A 106 18.50 -7.32 -13.06
CA LEU A 106 17.50 -6.47 -12.44
C LEU A 106 16.82 -7.24 -11.30
N SER A 107 16.96 -6.74 -10.07
CA SER A 107 16.34 -7.34 -8.88
C SER A 107 14.86 -6.99 -8.81
N ARG A 108 14.51 -5.72 -9.03
CA ARG A 108 13.13 -5.21 -8.96
C ARG A 108 13.02 -3.80 -9.51
N VAL A 109 11.82 -3.48 -10.00
CA VAL A 109 11.31 -2.10 -10.08
C VAL A 109 10.59 -1.81 -8.77
N TYR A 110 10.88 -0.66 -8.15
CA TYR A 110 10.24 -0.26 -6.91
C TYR A 110 9.78 1.20 -6.95
N PHE A 111 8.73 1.46 -6.19
CA PHE A 111 8.13 2.77 -6.06
C PHE A 111 8.42 3.35 -4.67
N LYS A 112 8.95 4.57 -4.65
CA LYS A 112 9.11 5.37 -3.44
C LYS A 112 8.03 6.45 -3.42
N ALA A 113 7.06 6.30 -2.53
CA ALA A 113 5.98 7.27 -2.38
C ALA A 113 6.51 8.67 -2.04
N ASP A 114 5.87 9.70 -2.60
CA ASP A 114 6.14 11.08 -2.25
C ASP A 114 5.96 11.31 -0.74
N ARG A 115 6.82 12.16 -0.16
CA ARG A 115 6.81 12.42 1.28
C ARG A 115 5.49 13.06 1.72
N MET A 116 4.97 14.01 0.95
CA MET A 116 3.73 14.71 1.28
C MET A 116 2.53 13.80 1.13
N LEU A 117 2.53 12.92 0.12
CA LEU A 117 1.52 11.87 -0.02
C LEU A 117 1.52 10.95 1.21
N THR A 118 2.70 10.47 1.63
CA THR A 118 2.84 9.61 2.82
C THR A 118 2.35 10.29 4.08
N LEU A 119 2.70 11.56 4.28
CA LEU A 119 2.25 12.34 5.45
C LEU A 119 0.72 12.55 5.43
N ALA A 120 0.13 12.87 4.28
CA ALA A 120 -1.31 13.02 4.13
C ALA A 120 -2.06 11.73 4.47
N VAL A 121 -1.56 10.58 3.99
CA VAL A 121 -2.16 9.26 4.30
C VAL A 121 -1.97 8.89 5.77
N LYS A 122 -0.83 9.22 6.39
CA LYS A 122 -0.62 8.97 7.84
C LYS A 122 -1.60 9.76 8.71
N ARG A 123 -1.97 10.99 8.31
CA ARG A 123 -2.94 11.82 9.03
C ARG A 123 -4.36 11.24 9.04
N ALA A 124 -4.70 10.37 8.09
CA ALA A 124 -5.99 9.67 8.11
C ALA A 124 -6.15 8.75 9.35
N GLY A 125 -5.03 8.30 9.95
CA GLY A 125 -5.08 7.36 11.06
C GLY A 125 -5.62 5.98 10.66
N CYS A 126 -5.85 5.15 11.66
CA CYS A 126 -6.34 3.78 11.49
C CYS A 126 -7.57 3.57 12.37
N HIS A 127 -8.57 2.84 11.87
CA HIS A 127 -9.72 2.44 12.66
C HIS A 127 -9.88 0.91 12.62
N ARG A 128 -10.26 0.35 13.75
CA ARG A 128 -10.51 -1.09 13.86
C ARG A 128 -11.92 -1.37 13.38
N ILE A 129 -12.07 -2.30 12.44
CA ILE A 129 -13.40 -2.85 12.15
C ILE A 129 -13.87 -3.58 13.43
N PRO A 130 -15.11 -3.39 13.89
CA PRO A 130 -15.62 -4.08 15.07
C PRO A 130 -15.52 -5.61 14.95
N PHE A 131 -15.18 -6.27 16.06
CA PHE A 131 -14.94 -7.72 16.10
C PHE A 131 -16.15 -8.52 15.60
N LYS A 132 -17.36 -8.04 15.91
CA LYS A 132 -18.65 -8.65 15.50
C LYS A 132 -18.77 -8.93 14.01
N TYR A 133 -18.02 -8.23 13.15
CA TYR A 133 -18.09 -8.38 11.70
C TYR A 133 -17.19 -9.49 11.13
N TYR A 134 -16.24 -10.00 11.90
CA TYR A 134 -15.29 -10.99 11.38
C TYR A 134 -14.82 -12.06 12.38
N PHE A 135 -15.25 -11.99 13.64
CA PHE A 135 -15.12 -13.09 14.60
C PHE A 135 -16.38 -13.95 14.62
N PRO A 136 -16.25 -15.29 14.74
CA PRO A 136 -17.36 -16.16 15.10
C PRO A 136 -18.00 -15.72 16.43
N LYS A 137 -19.32 -15.89 16.55
CA LYS A 137 -20.08 -15.44 17.75
C LYS A 137 -19.58 -16.12 19.02
N GLU A 138 -19.11 -17.35 18.90
CA GLU A 138 -18.60 -18.19 19.99
C GLU A 138 -17.29 -17.66 20.57
N LEU A 139 -16.53 -16.87 19.78
CA LEU A 139 -15.25 -16.30 20.17
C LEU A 139 -15.36 -14.83 20.60
N LEU A 140 -16.55 -14.23 20.53
CA LEU A 140 -16.77 -12.87 20.99
C LEU A 140 -16.88 -12.84 22.52
N THR A 141 -15.94 -12.12 23.14
CA THR A 141 -15.94 -11.92 24.59
C THR A 141 -16.56 -10.58 24.96
N LYS A 142 -17.09 -10.43 26.18
CA LYS A 142 -17.61 -9.16 26.71
C LYS A 142 -16.59 -8.01 26.62
N LYS A 143 -15.30 -8.33 26.80
CA LYS A 143 -14.20 -7.36 26.66
C LYS A 143 -14.06 -6.85 25.22
N MET A 144 -14.24 -7.73 24.23
CA MET A 144 -14.21 -7.36 22.82
C MET A 144 -15.39 -6.46 22.46
N GLU A 145 -16.59 -6.78 22.95
CA GLU A 145 -17.77 -5.95 22.74
C GLU A 145 -17.64 -4.56 23.38
N GLN A 146 -17.05 -4.49 24.58
CA GLN A 146 -16.78 -3.22 25.24
C GLN A 146 -15.73 -2.39 24.46
N ALA A 147 -14.65 -3.02 24.00
CA ALA A 147 -13.64 -2.35 23.17
C ALA A 147 -14.19 -1.88 21.82
N ASP A 148 -15.18 -2.58 21.24
CA ASP A 148 -15.89 -2.10 20.05
C ASP A 148 -16.71 -0.83 20.37
N LYS A 149 -17.44 -0.81 21.48
CA LYS A 149 -18.23 0.36 21.91
C LYS A 149 -17.35 1.58 22.24
N GLU A 150 -16.19 1.36 22.87
CA GLU A 150 -15.24 2.43 23.19
C GLU A 150 -14.65 3.03 21.91
N ALA A 151 -14.23 2.19 20.96
CA ALA A 151 -13.72 2.65 19.67
C ALA A 151 -14.78 3.41 18.85
N GLU A 152 -16.04 2.95 18.85
CA GLU A 152 -17.16 3.63 18.18
C GLU A 152 -17.43 5.03 18.82
N LYS A 153 -17.28 5.17 20.14
CA LYS A 153 -17.43 6.47 20.82
C LYS A 153 -16.29 7.43 20.51
N GLU A 154 -15.05 6.96 20.51
CA GLU A 154 -13.88 7.77 20.13
C GLU A 154 -14.03 8.29 18.70
N GLU A 155 -14.43 7.43 17.75
CA GLU A 155 -14.60 7.83 16.35
C GLU A 155 -15.73 8.87 16.16
N ASN A 156 -16.80 8.80 16.96
CA ASN A 156 -17.88 9.78 16.93
C ASN A 156 -17.52 11.10 17.62
N GLY A 157 -16.77 11.06 18.73
CA GLY A 157 -16.34 12.26 19.46
C GLY A 157 -15.27 13.10 18.74
N PHE A 158 -14.58 12.55 17.74
CA PHE A 158 -13.70 13.31 16.85
C PHE A 158 -14.44 14.03 15.71
N ASN A 159 -15.73 13.75 15.50
CA ASN A 159 -16.57 14.37 14.46
C ASN A 159 -17.55 15.43 15.02
N GLU A 160 -17.48 15.74 16.32
CA GLU A 160 -18.11 16.90 16.98
C GLU A 160 -17.09 18.03 17.18
#